data_AF-A0A2K6BXU0-F1
#
_entry.id   AF-A0A2K6BXU0-F1
#
_cell.length_a   1.000
_cell.length_b   1.000
_cell.length_c   1.000
_cell.angle_alpha   90.00
_cell.angle_beta   90.00
_cell.angle_gamma   90.00
#
_symmetry.space_group_name_H-M   'P 1'
#
loop_
_entity.id
_entity.type
_entity.pdbx_description
1 polymer ?
#
loop_
_entity_poly.entity_id
_entity_poly.type
_entity_poly.pdbx_seq_one_letter_code
_entity_poly.pdbx_strand_id
1 'polypeptide(L)'
;MPPMATQCAFPIPFGSKSNMAILKDHLIHNLLKEEQTPQNMITVVEVGAVHMACAISILTKDLADELALVDVSENKLKGKMMNLQYGRLFLRKPKMVSGKDYNVTANSKLVMIAAGAHQQEGESSLNLVQCNPNCKFLIVLNPVDILTCVAWKISGFPKSRVIGSGCNLDSAQFRSLMEERLGVHPSSCHGVSVWSGVNVAGTSLRILHPDLGTDTDKEQWKEVHKQVVKSAYEVIKLKSIMKNLRQVHPISITIKGFYGIKDDVFLSVPCILGQNGISYLVKVILTPEEEACLKKSADTLWGIQKELQF
;
A
#
# COMPACT_ATOMS: atom_id res chain seq x y z
N MET A 1 -15.72 -62.20 41.87
CA MET A 1 -15.45 -62.31 40.41
C MET A 1 -16.65 -61.73 39.68
N PRO A 2 -16.46 -60.81 38.72
CA PRO A 2 -17.49 -59.86 38.28
C PRO A 2 -18.48 -60.50 37.29
N PRO A 3 -19.74 -60.06 37.23
CA PRO A 3 -20.61 -60.37 36.10
C PRO A 3 -20.27 -59.46 34.91
N MET A 4 -20.19 -60.08 33.72
CA MET A 4 -19.90 -59.47 32.43
C MET A 4 -20.89 -58.35 32.08
N ALA A 5 -20.36 -57.23 31.60
CA ALA A 5 -21.13 -56.14 31.02
C ALA A 5 -21.90 -56.63 29.77
N THR A 6 -23.23 -56.50 29.82
CA THR A 6 -24.15 -56.79 28.73
C THR A 6 -23.91 -55.78 27.60
N GLN A 7 -23.44 -56.26 26.45
CA GLN A 7 -23.36 -55.46 25.23
C GLN A 7 -24.78 -55.02 24.82
N CYS A 8 -25.08 -53.73 24.94
CA CYS A 8 -26.23 -53.13 24.28
C CYS A 8 -25.93 -53.03 22.78
N ALA A 9 -26.30 -54.08 22.03
CA ALA A 9 -26.38 -54.01 20.58
C ALA A 9 -27.64 -53.21 20.19
N PHE A 10 -27.47 -51.95 19.82
CA PHE A 10 -28.53 -51.21 19.11
C PHE A 10 -28.55 -51.67 17.65
N PRO A 11 -29.70 -52.13 17.13
CA PRO A 11 -29.82 -52.47 15.72
C PRO A 11 -29.79 -51.18 14.90
N ILE A 12 -28.78 -51.03 14.04
CA ILE A 12 -28.76 -49.98 13.01
C ILE A 12 -29.76 -50.42 11.93
N PRO A 13 -30.85 -49.66 11.66
CA PRO A 13 -31.72 -49.98 10.55
C PRO A 13 -30.99 -49.61 9.26
N PHE A 14 -30.55 -50.63 8.52
CA PHE A 14 -30.15 -50.47 7.12
C PHE A 14 -31.39 -50.16 6.28
N GLY A 15 -31.69 -48.87 6.16
CA GLY A 15 -32.65 -48.32 5.21
C GLY A 15 -31.99 -48.07 3.85
N SER A 16 -32.68 -48.50 2.80
CA SER A 16 -32.32 -48.50 1.38
C SER A 16 -32.07 -47.11 0.76
N LYS A 17 -31.04 -47.05 -0.10
CA LYS A 17 -30.69 -46.03 -1.12
C LYS A 17 -31.55 -44.74 -1.15
N SER A 18 -30.97 -43.60 -0.72
CA SER A 18 -31.24 -42.28 -1.31
C SER A 18 -30.22 -41.25 -0.80
N ASN A 19 -29.51 -40.58 -1.72
CA ASN A 19 -28.60 -39.45 -1.56
C ASN A 19 -27.56 -39.52 -0.43
N MET A 20 -26.29 -39.70 -0.80
CA MET A 20 -25.15 -39.53 0.11
C MET A 20 -25.00 -38.05 0.45
N ALA A 21 -25.81 -37.57 1.41
CA ALA A 21 -25.65 -36.26 2.00
C ALA A 21 -24.25 -36.19 2.62
N ILE A 22 -23.47 -35.19 2.20
CA ILE A 22 -22.10 -35.03 2.69
C ILE A 22 -22.20 -34.60 4.16
N LEU A 23 -21.21 -34.90 5.02
CA LEU A 23 -21.19 -34.47 6.44
C LEU A 23 -21.59 -33.00 6.62
N LYS A 24 -21.22 -32.15 5.67
CA LYS A 24 -21.60 -30.74 5.60
C LYS A 24 -23.12 -30.54 5.60
N ASP A 25 -23.87 -31.32 4.83
CA ASP A 25 -25.32 -31.19 4.67
C ASP A 25 -26.06 -31.70 5.91
N HIS A 26 -25.47 -32.66 6.64
CA HIS A 26 -25.98 -33.10 7.95
C HIS A 26 -25.71 -32.09 9.06
N LEU A 27 -24.58 -31.39 9.02
CA LEU A 27 -24.17 -30.44 10.05
C LEU A 27 -24.68 -29.00 9.80
N ILE A 28 -24.76 -28.58 8.55
CA ILE A 28 -25.00 -27.19 8.14
C ILE A 28 -26.13 -27.16 7.10
N HIS A 29 -27.28 -26.66 7.51
CA HIS A 29 -28.38 -26.38 6.58
C HIS A 29 -28.12 -25.05 5.86
N ASN A 30 -27.85 -25.10 4.57
CA ASN A 30 -27.59 -23.91 3.77
C ASN A 30 -28.91 -23.18 3.43
N LEU A 31 -29.10 -21.97 3.96
CA LEU A 31 -30.33 -21.19 3.74
C LEU A 31 -30.28 -20.36 2.45
N LEU A 32 -29.10 -19.98 1.97
CA LEU A 32 -28.91 -19.16 0.78
C LEU A 32 -27.60 -19.53 0.07
N LYS A 33 -27.65 -19.70 -1.26
CA LYS A 33 -26.42 -19.77 -2.06
C LYS A 33 -25.87 -18.35 -2.21
N GLU A 34 -24.87 -18.00 -1.42
CA GLU A 34 -24.18 -16.72 -1.53
C GLU A 34 -23.06 -16.79 -2.58
N GLU A 35 -23.23 -16.09 -3.69
CA GLU A 35 -22.09 -15.61 -4.49
C GLU A 35 -21.61 -14.31 -3.86
N GLN A 36 -20.60 -14.41 -2.98
CA GLN A 36 -20.03 -13.24 -2.33
C GLN A 36 -19.08 -12.52 -3.28
N THR A 37 -19.50 -11.38 -3.82
CA THR A 37 -18.57 -10.40 -4.39
C THR A 37 -17.81 -9.72 -3.26
N PRO A 38 -16.47 -9.64 -3.32
CA PRO A 38 -15.72 -9.02 -2.25
C PRO A 38 -16.03 -7.52 -2.17
N GLN A 39 -16.22 -7.00 -0.96
CA GLN A 39 -16.52 -5.60 -0.74
C GLN A 39 -15.26 -4.75 -0.64
N ASN A 40 -14.17 -5.26 -0.04
CA ASN A 40 -12.95 -4.51 0.26
C ASN A 40 -11.70 -5.30 -0.16
N MET A 41 -11.68 -5.74 -1.41
CA MET A 41 -10.56 -6.50 -1.94
C MET A 41 -9.32 -5.64 -2.16
N ILE A 42 -8.17 -6.15 -1.70
CA ILE A 42 -6.86 -5.58 -1.98
C ILE A 42 -6.02 -6.63 -2.71
N THR A 43 -5.40 -6.24 -3.82
CA THR A 43 -4.42 -7.06 -4.53
C THR A 43 -3.01 -6.58 -4.23
N VAL A 44 -2.09 -7.52 -3.98
CA VAL A 44 -0.66 -7.28 -3.96
C VAL A 44 -0.02 -8.06 -5.12
N VAL A 45 0.58 -7.33 -6.04
CA VAL A 45 1.31 -7.89 -7.19
C VAL A 45 2.76 -8.11 -6.80
N GLU A 46 3.25 -9.33 -7.02
CA GLU A 46 4.44 -10.01 -6.48
C GLU A 46 4.41 -10.34 -4.98
N VAL A 47 5.17 -11.37 -4.59
CA VAL A 47 5.30 -11.86 -3.20
C VAL A 47 6.74 -11.78 -2.66
N GLY A 48 7.44 -10.68 -2.96
CA GLY A 48 8.73 -10.33 -2.34
C GLY A 48 8.63 -9.95 -0.85
N ALA A 49 9.76 -9.65 -0.21
CA ALA A 49 9.80 -9.33 1.23
C ALA A 49 8.93 -8.10 1.60
N VAL A 50 9.06 -7.01 0.83
CA VAL A 50 8.25 -5.79 1.01
C VAL A 50 6.76 -6.06 0.81
N HIS A 51 6.42 -6.85 -0.20
CA HIS A 51 5.05 -7.26 -0.52
C HIS A 51 4.40 -8.04 0.60
N MET A 52 5.12 -9.02 1.15
CA MET A 52 4.63 -9.83 2.25
C MET A 52 4.49 -9.01 3.52
N ALA A 53 5.39 -8.06 3.78
CA ALA A 53 5.23 -7.11 4.88
C ALA A 53 3.96 -6.26 4.71
N CYS A 54 3.65 -5.81 3.49
CA CYS A 54 2.41 -5.10 3.18
C CYS A 54 1.18 -6.00 3.36
N ALA A 55 1.20 -7.22 2.83
CA ALA A 55 0.12 -8.21 2.95
C ALA A 55 -0.20 -8.53 4.41
N ILE A 56 0.81 -8.85 5.23
CA ILE A 56 0.62 -9.11 6.66
C ILE A 56 0.07 -7.86 7.36
N SER A 57 0.56 -6.68 7.01
CA SER A 57 0.09 -5.42 7.59
C SER A 57 -1.37 -5.07 7.23
N ILE A 58 -1.81 -5.42 6.02
CA ILE A 58 -3.20 -5.31 5.58
C ILE A 58 -4.10 -6.21 6.42
N LEU A 59 -3.68 -7.48 6.58
CA LEU A 59 -4.42 -8.52 7.30
C LEU A 59 -4.54 -8.19 8.79
N THR A 60 -3.44 -7.83 9.43
CA THR A 60 -3.39 -7.52 10.88
C THR A 60 -4.10 -6.23 11.26
N LYS A 61 -4.32 -5.31 10.30
CA LYS A 61 -5.08 -4.06 10.51
C LYS A 61 -6.53 -4.13 10.03
N ASP A 62 -7.00 -5.30 9.63
CA ASP A 62 -8.36 -5.55 9.16
C ASP A 62 -8.78 -4.55 8.05
N LEU A 63 -7.91 -4.36 7.05
CA LEU A 63 -8.14 -3.41 5.96
C LEU A 63 -8.88 -4.02 4.76
N ALA A 64 -8.88 -5.35 4.64
CA ALA A 64 -9.47 -6.08 3.54
C ALA A 64 -10.29 -7.28 4.03
N ASP A 65 -11.39 -7.56 3.35
CA ASP A 65 -12.17 -8.80 3.49
C ASP A 65 -11.63 -9.89 2.57
N GLU A 66 -11.04 -9.51 1.44
CA GLU A 66 -10.35 -10.39 0.50
C GLU A 66 -8.97 -9.86 0.14
N LEU A 67 -7.94 -10.72 0.24
CA LEU A 67 -6.57 -10.44 -0.18
C LEU A 67 -6.22 -11.32 -1.38
N ALA A 68 -5.85 -10.70 -2.49
CA ALA A 68 -5.31 -11.38 -3.66
C ALA A 68 -3.79 -11.21 -3.74
N LEU A 69 -3.07 -12.32 -3.93
CA LEU A 69 -1.63 -12.30 -4.24
C LEU A 69 -1.40 -12.80 -5.66
N VAL A 70 -0.64 -12.05 -6.44
CA VAL A 70 -0.23 -12.45 -7.80
C VAL A 70 1.29 -12.50 -7.85
N ASP A 71 1.89 -13.51 -8.45
CA ASP A 71 3.34 -13.56 -8.69
C ASP A 71 3.59 -14.55 -9.85
N VAL A 72 4.62 -14.29 -10.64
CA VAL A 72 5.05 -15.18 -11.74
C VAL A 72 5.54 -16.54 -11.25
N SER A 73 6.06 -16.60 -10.02
CA SER A 73 6.57 -17.82 -9.39
C SER A 73 5.48 -18.52 -8.59
N GLU A 74 4.77 -19.46 -9.21
CA GLU A 74 3.67 -20.21 -8.57
C GLU A 74 4.10 -20.95 -7.30
N ASN A 75 5.29 -21.58 -7.29
CA ASN A 75 5.79 -22.30 -6.13
C ASN A 75 5.98 -21.37 -4.92
N LYS A 76 6.59 -20.21 -5.15
CA LYS A 76 6.80 -19.18 -4.12
C LYS A 76 5.46 -18.62 -3.66
N LEU A 77 4.56 -18.31 -4.60
CA LEU A 77 3.22 -17.80 -4.33
C LEU A 77 2.40 -18.75 -3.46
N LYS A 78 2.36 -20.03 -3.82
CA LYS A 78 1.65 -21.07 -3.06
C LYS A 78 2.22 -21.21 -1.66
N GLY A 79 3.54 -21.24 -1.51
CA GLY A 79 4.20 -21.29 -0.20
C GLY A 79 3.83 -20.09 0.69
N LYS A 80 3.91 -18.87 0.15
CA LYS A 80 3.54 -17.64 0.88
C LYS A 80 2.06 -17.59 1.23
N MET A 81 1.19 -18.00 0.31
CA MET A 81 -0.26 -18.04 0.53
C MET A 81 -0.64 -19.04 1.63
N MET A 82 -0.11 -20.26 1.58
CA MET A 82 -0.39 -21.27 2.61
C MET A 82 0.01 -20.77 4.00
N ASN A 83 1.17 -20.11 4.13
CA ASN A 83 1.61 -19.54 5.40
C ASN A 83 0.61 -18.50 5.96
N LEU A 84 0.06 -17.63 5.10
CA LEU A 84 -0.98 -16.68 5.53
C LEU A 84 -2.30 -17.38 5.88
N GLN A 85 -2.67 -18.42 5.14
CA GLN A 85 -3.89 -19.20 5.40
C GLN A 85 -3.81 -19.98 6.71
N TYR A 86 -2.64 -20.53 7.10
CA TYR A 86 -2.46 -21.14 8.41
C TYR A 86 -2.59 -20.11 9.54
N GLY A 87 -2.19 -18.86 9.30
CA GLY A 87 -2.39 -17.73 10.20
C GLY A 87 -3.83 -17.21 10.28
N ARG A 88 -4.76 -17.72 9.45
CA ARG A 88 -6.13 -17.20 9.33
C ARG A 88 -6.92 -17.24 10.65
N LEU A 89 -6.58 -18.15 11.55
CA LEU A 89 -7.19 -18.22 12.89
C LEU A 89 -7.00 -16.93 13.70
N PHE A 90 -5.88 -16.23 13.50
CA PHE A 90 -5.52 -15.01 14.23
C PHE A 90 -5.99 -13.73 13.53
N LEU A 91 -6.71 -13.86 12.42
CA LEU A 91 -7.18 -12.75 11.59
C LEU A 91 -8.72 -12.71 11.61
N ARG A 92 -9.32 -11.60 11.18
CA ARG A 92 -10.78 -11.48 11.02
C ARG A 92 -11.34 -12.23 9.80
N LYS A 93 -10.93 -13.49 9.63
CA LYS A 93 -11.32 -14.43 8.58
C LYS A 93 -11.34 -13.87 7.14
N PRO A 94 -10.34 -13.08 6.69
CA PRO A 94 -10.32 -12.65 5.30
C PRO A 94 -10.24 -13.86 4.36
N LYS A 95 -10.86 -13.74 3.19
CA LYS A 95 -10.65 -14.66 2.08
C LYS A 95 -9.28 -14.34 1.47
N MET A 96 -8.50 -15.37 1.17
CA MET A 96 -7.18 -15.20 0.58
C MET A 96 -7.09 -16.04 -0.68
N VAL A 97 -6.82 -15.38 -1.79
CA VAL A 97 -6.73 -15.98 -3.12
C VAL A 97 -5.38 -15.67 -3.74
N SER A 98 -4.83 -16.60 -4.50
CA SER A 98 -3.59 -16.38 -5.23
C SER A 98 -3.60 -17.10 -6.55
N GLY A 99 -2.96 -16.51 -7.55
CA GLY A 99 -2.77 -17.13 -8.86
C GLY A 99 -1.77 -16.34 -9.69
N LYS A 100 -1.27 -16.98 -10.75
CA LYS A 100 -0.48 -16.29 -11.78
C LYS A 100 -1.38 -15.37 -12.62
N ASP A 101 -2.57 -15.85 -12.96
CA ASP A 101 -3.54 -15.09 -13.76
C ASP A 101 -4.14 -13.91 -13.00
N TYR A 102 -4.19 -12.75 -13.64
CA TYR A 102 -4.80 -11.53 -13.08
C TYR A 102 -6.32 -11.65 -12.84
N ASN A 103 -6.99 -12.69 -13.32
CA ASN A 103 -8.40 -12.95 -13.04
C ASN A 103 -8.68 -13.07 -11.53
N VAL A 104 -7.71 -13.55 -10.74
CA VAL A 104 -7.83 -13.62 -9.27
C VAL A 104 -7.85 -12.25 -8.60
N THR A 105 -7.58 -11.18 -9.34
CA THR A 105 -7.55 -9.80 -8.83
C THR A 105 -8.84 -9.04 -9.05
N ALA A 106 -9.82 -9.63 -9.74
CA ALA A 106 -11.02 -8.94 -10.19
C ALA A 106 -11.80 -8.31 -9.02
N ASN A 107 -12.32 -7.10 -9.26
CA ASN A 107 -13.05 -6.28 -8.28
C ASN A 107 -12.20 -5.74 -7.11
N SER A 108 -10.88 -5.63 -7.29
CA SER A 108 -10.01 -4.97 -6.32
C SER A 108 -10.34 -3.48 -6.17
N LYS A 109 -10.47 -3.01 -4.92
CA LYS A 109 -10.58 -1.57 -4.63
C LYS A 109 -9.24 -0.86 -4.71
N LEU A 110 -8.16 -1.60 -4.41
CA LEU A 110 -6.80 -1.12 -4.39
C LEU A 110 -5.88 -2.24 -4.89
N VAL A 111 -5.01 -1.89 -5.83
CA VAL A 111 -3.96 -2.78 -6.32
C VAL A 111 -2.61 -2.16 -5.97
N MET A 112 -1.83 -2.88 -5.19
CA MET A 112 -0.45 -2.53 -4.87
C MET A 112 0.47 -3.13 -5.92
N ILE A 113 1.14 -2.26 -6.67
CA ILE A 113 2.11 -2.65 -7.69
C ILE A 113 3.48 -2.40 -7.12
N ALA A 114 4.16 -3.50 -6.83
CA ALA A 114 5.49 -3.48 -6.26
C ALA A 114 6.48 -4.36 -7.05
N ALA A 115 6.11 -4.69 -8.30
CA ALA A 115 6.84 -5.53 -9.25
C ALA A 115 8.00 -4.85 -10.02
N GLY A 116 9.21 -5.37 -9.85
CA GLY A 116 10.39 -4.92 -10.60
C GLY A 116 10.32 -5.33 -12.08
N ALA A 117 11.34 -4.96 -12.87
CA ALA A 117 11.44 -5.14 -14.33
C ALA A 117 11.50 -6.62 -14.82
N HIS A 118 10.90 -7.58 -14.13
CA HIS A 118 10.73 -8.95 -14.57
C HIS A 118 9.31 -9.17 -15.12
N GLN A 119 8.98 -8.46 -16.22
CA GLN A 119 7.86 -8.88 -17.07
C GLN A 119 8.31 -10.09 -17.90
N GLN A 120 7.51 -11.17 -17.91
CA GLN A 120 7.64 -12.19 -18.94
C GLN A 120 7.05 -11.66 -20.25
N GLU A 121 7.70 -11.97 -21.38
CA GLU A 121 7.16 -11.70 -22.72
C GLU A 121 5.75 -12.31 -22.84
N GLY A 122 4.73 -11.47 -23.03
CA GLY A 122 3.35 -11.89 -23.28
C GLY A 122 2.31 -11.51 -22.21
N GLU A 123 2.71 -11.15 -20.99
CA GLU A 123 1.76 -10.63 -19.98
C GLU A 123 1.64 -9.11 -20.05
N SER A 124 0.52 -8.65 -20.61
CA SER A 124 0.23 -7.22 -20.68
C SER A 124 -0.26 -6.70 -19.33
N SER A 125 0.38 -5.63 -18.83
CA SER A 125 -0.12 -4.79 -17.73
C SER A 125 -1.54 -4.27 -17.96
N LEU A 126 -2.01 -4.29 -19.22
CA LEU A 126 -3.38 -4.01 -19.64
C LEU A 126 -4.39 -5.01 -19.05
N ASN A 127 -4.03 -6.27 -18.87
CA ASN A 127 -4.93 -7.28 -18.29
C ASN A 127 -5.35 -6.90 -16.86
N LEU A 128 -4.41 -6.40 -16.05
CA LEU A 128 -4.68 -5.94 -14.69
C LEU A 128 -5.66 -4.75 -14.66
N VAL A 129 -5.53 -3.83 -15.61
CA VAL A 129 -6.39 -2.65 -15.78
C VAL A 129 -7.79 -3.07 -16.24
N GLN A 130 -7.88 -4.01 -17.18
CA GLN A 130 -9.15 -4.55 -17.69
C GLN A 130 -9.93 -5.30 -16.61
N CYS A 131 -9.26 -6.08 -15.78
CA CYS A 131 -9.90 -6.78 -14.65
C CYS A 131 -10.38 -5.83 -13.55
N ASN A 132 -9.81 -4.63 -13.44
CA ASN A 132 -10.02 -3.72 -12.31
C ASN A 132 -10.23 -2.25 -12.73
N PRO A 133 -11.27 -1.93 -13.53
CA PRO A 133 -11.42 -0.60 -14.12
C PRO A 133 -11.66 0.52 -13.09
N ASN A 134 -12.08 0.18 -11.88
CA ASN A 134 -12.44 1.12 -10.81
C ASN A 134 -11.46 1.14 -9.63
N CYS A 135 -10.35 0.42 -9.73
CA CYS A 135 -9.38 0.35 -8.64
C CYS A 135 -8.53 1.62 -8.53
N LYS A 136 -7.78 1.71 -7.43
CA LYS A 136 -6.66 2.63 -7.28
C LYS A 136 -5.36 1.84 -7.37
N PHE A 137 -4.34 2.42 -7.97
CA PHE A 137 -2.98 1.89 -7.97
C PHE A 137 -2.17 2.57 -6.88
N LEU A 138 -1.47 1.76 -6.09
CA LEU A 138 -0.43 2.22 -5.18
C LEU A 138 0.90 1.63 -5.66
N ILE A 139 1.77 2.51 -6.15
CA ILE A 139 3.11 2.15 -6.66
C ILE A 139 4.11 2.27 -5.51
N VAL A 140 4.84 1.20 -5.26
CA VAL A 140 5.75 1.07 -4.10
C VAL A 140 7.22 1.00 -4.53
N LEU A 141 7.46 0.62 -5.79
CA LEU A 141 8.79 0.38 -6.33
C LEU A 141 9.62 1.64 -6.41
N ASN A 142 10.92 1.51 -6.25
CA ASN A 142 11.86 2.55 -6.60
C ASN A 142 12.37 2.37 -8.04
N PRO A 143 12.52 3.46 -8.82
CA PRO A 143 12.20 4.85 -8.49
C PRO A 143 10.69 5.17 -8.58
N VAL A 144 10.07 5.46 -7.42
CA VAL A 144 8.60 5.48 -7.29
C VAL A 144 7.93 6.57 -8.10
N ASP A 145 8.52 7.75 -8.16
CA ASP A 145 7.94 8.88 -8.89
C ASP A 145 7.89 8.60 -10.41
N ILE A 146 8.96 8.01 -10.95
CA ILE A 146 9.05 7.63 -12.37
C ILE A 146 8.08 6.49 -12.68
N LEU A 147 8.06 5.44 -11.85
CA LEU A 147 7.18 4.29 -12.06
C LEU A 147 5.70 4.65 -11.87
N THR A 148 5.39 5.66 -11.06
CA THR A 148 4.03 6.22 -10.96
C THR A 148 3.62 6.92 -12.24
N CYS A 149 4.52 7.69 -12.87
CA CYS A 149 4.28 8.28 -14.19
C CYS A 149 4.05 7.20 -15.26
N VAL A 150 4.87 6.14 -15.25
CA VAL A 150 4.74 4.99 -16.17
C VAL A 150 3.39 4.29 -15.98
N ALA A 151 3.04 3.95 -14.73
CA ALA A 151 1.78 3.30 -14.42
C ALA A 151 0.57 4.16 -14.81
N TRP A 152 0.67 5.48 -14.64
CA TRP A 152 -0.37 6.41 -15.07
C TRP A 152 -0.57 6.41 -16.58
N LYS A 153 0.52 6.50 -17.36
CA LYS A 153 0.47 6.47 -18.82
C LYS A 153 -0.06 5.14 -19.37
N ILE A 154 0.40 4.02 -18.84
CA ILE A 154 -0.01 2.68 -19.30
C ILE A 154 -1.46 2.38 -18.92
N SER A 155 -1.88 2.75 -17.70
CA SER A 155 -3.22 2.42 -17.21
C SER A 155 -4.34 3.23 -17.84
N GLY A 156 -4.05 4.44 -18.34
CA GLY A 156 -5.07 5.39 -18.78
C GLY A 156 -6.00 5.88 -17.66
N PHE A 157 -5.67 5.58 -16.39
CA PHE A 157 -6.47 6.02 -15.26
C PHE A 157 -6.37 7.53 -15.02
N PRO A 158 -7.40 8.13 -14.39
CA PRO A 158 -7.27 9.49 -13.93
C PRO A 158 -6.14 9.58 -12.89
N LYS A 159 -5.38 10.67 -12.92
CA LYS A 159 -4.27 10.95 -12.00
C LYS A 159 -4.61 10.81 -10.51
N SER A 160 -5.88 10.97 -10.14
CA SER A 160 -6.35 10.78 -8.77
C SER A 160 -6.27 9.33 -8.29
N ARG A 161 -6.28 8.35 -9.21
CA ARG A 161 -6.29 6.92 -8.87
C ARG A 161 -4.91 6.25 -8.94
N VAL A 162 -3.90 6.92 -9.50
CA VAL A 162 -2.54 6.37 -9.59
C VAL A 162 -1.67 7.12 -8.59
N ILE A 163 -1.32 6.43 -7.51
CA ILE A 163 -0.65 7.00 -6.34
C ILE A 163 0.72 6.36 -6.21
N GLY A 164 1.78 7.16 -6.24
CA GLY A 164 3.08 6.69 -5.82
C GLY A 164 3.24 6.80 -4.32
N SER A 165 3.89 5.83 -3.71
CA SER A 165 4.13 5.86 -2.29
C SER A 165 4.96 7.09 -1.88
N GLY A 166 5.94 7.51 -2.70
CA GLY A 166 6.64 8.77 -2.49
C GLY A 166 7.32 8.88 -1.12
N CYS A 167 7.52 10.11 -0.65
CA CYS A 167 8.32 10.43 0.54
C CYS A 167 7.62 10.23 1.90
N ASN A 168 6.54 9.45 1.97
CA ASN A 168 5.86 9.20 3.26
C ASN A 168 6.73 8.45 4.26
N LEU A 169 7.52 7.50 3.78
CA LEU A 169 8.44 6.82 4.68
C LEU A 169 9.58 7.75 5.07
N ASP A 170 10.11 8.50 4.12
CA ASP A 170 11.16 9.49 4.36
C ASP A 170 10.71 10.47 5.44
N SER A 171 9.44 10.89 5.41
CA SER A 171 8.82 11.74 6.43
C SER A 171 8.70 11.05 7.79
N ALA A 172 8.36 9.76 7.82
CA ALA A 172 8.24 9.01 9.08
C ALA A 172 9.61 8.82 9.73
N GLN A 173 10.64 8.46 8.95
CA GLN A 173 12.01 8.34 9.41
C GLN A 173 12.59 9.66 9.86
N PHE A 174 12.32 10.74 9.12
CA PHE A 174 12.69 12.08 9.54
C PHE A 174 12.13 12.41 10.93
N ARG A 175 10.85 12.10 11.19
CA ARG A 175 10.23 12.32 12.51
C ARG A 175 10.79 11.40 13.60
N SER A 176 11.20 10.18 13.28
CA SER A 176 11.89 9.30 14.23
C SER A 176 13.29 9.81 14.58
N LEU A 177 14.05 10.30 13.61
CA LEU A 177 15.35 10.94 13.88
C LEU A 177 15.18 12.25 14.68
N MET A 178 14.06 12.97 14.49
CA MET A 178 13.71 14.10 15.36
C MET A 178 13.44 13.65 16.80
N GLU A 179 12.77 12.51 17.01
CA GLU A 179 12.56 11.94 18.35
C GLU A 179 13.89 11.64 19.03
N GLU A 180 14.84 11.03 18.33
CA GLU A 180 16.17 10.73 18.88
C GLU A 180 16.92 11.99 19.33
N ARG A 181 16.74 13.12 18.63
CA ARG A 181 17.38 14.40 18.98
C ARG A 181 16.64 15.18 20.07
N LEU A 182 15.30 15.17 20.04
CA LEU A 182 14.46 16.04 20.89
C LEU A 182 13.84 15.31 22.09
N GLY A 183 13.86 13.97 22.11
CA GLY A 183 13.18 13.17 23.13
C GLY A 183 11.65 13.23 23.05
N VAL A 184 11.09 13.61 21.89
CA VAL A 184 9.65 13.79 21.68
C VAL A 184 9.13 12.76 20.69
N HIS A 185 8.08 12.03 21.07
CA HIS A 185 7.50 10.98 20.23
C HIS A 185 7.14 11.48 18.80
N PRO A 186 7.34 10.69 17.73
CA PRO A 186 7.24 11.15 16.34
C PRO A 186 5.84 11.60 15.93
N SER A 187 4.81 11.22 16.69
CA SER A 187 3.44 11.71 16.47
C SER A 187 3.29 13.20 16.74
N SER A 188 4.14 13.76 17.60
CA SER A 188 4.13 15.17 18.00
C SER A 188 5.15 16.00 17.21
N CYS A 189 5.99 15.34 16.42
CA CYS A 189 6.92 15.96 15.48
C CYS A 189 6.27 16.03 14.10
N HIS A 190 6.30 17.21 13.49
CA HIS A 190 5.78 17.43 12.16
C HIS A 190 6.83 18.08 11.27
N GLY A 191 7.04 17.50 10.09
CA GLY A 191 8.06 17.98 9.16
C GLY A 191 8.44 16.93 8.13
N VAL A 192 9.12 17.43 7.11
CA VAL A 192 9.91 16.69 6.10
C VAL A 192 11.15 17.57 5.84
N SER A 193 11.97 17.28 4.83
CA SER A 193 13.06 18.15 4.37
C SER A 193 12.63 19.50 3.74
N VAL A 194 11.53 20.04 4.26
CA VAL A 194 11.04 21.41 4.10
C VAL A 194 11.17 22.05 5.47
N TRP A 195 12.35 22.60 5.76
CA TRP A 195 12.74 23.11 7.08
C TRP A 195 11.82 24.22 7.59
N SER A 196 11.23 25.02 6.69
CA SER A 196 10.23 26.03 7.03
C SER A 196 8.98 25.45 7.72
N GLY A 197 8.61 24.20 7.40
CA GLY A 197 7.45 23.52 7.95
C GLY A 197 7.72 22.66 9.19
N VAL A 198 8.98 22.52 9.60
CA VAL A 198 9.34 21.65 10.73
C VAL A 198 8.93 22.28 12.06
N ASN A 199 8.14 21.56 12.85
CA ASN A 199 7.59 22.04 14.11
C ASN A 199 7.33 20.91 15.11
N VAL A 200 7.29 21.29 16.39
CA VAL A 200 6.82 20.45 17.50
C VAL A 200 5.73 21.22 18.24
N ALA A 201 4.56 20.59 18.42
CA ALA A 201 3.38 21.23 19.02
C ALA A 201 3.00 22.59 18.36
N GLY A 202 3.25 22.74 17.06
CA GLY A 202 2.99 23.97 16.31
C GLY A 202 4.08 25.04 16.40
N THR A 203 5.08 24.86 17.27
CA THR A 203 6.22 25.78 17.38
C THR A 203 7.25 25.47 16.29
N SER A 204 7.47 26.41 15.38
CA SER A 204 8.44 26.26 14.29
C SER A 204 9.87 26.19 14.83
N LEU A 205 10.60 25.13 14.45
CA LEU A 205 12.01 24.99 14.83
C LEU A 205 12.89 26.04 14.14
N ARG A 206 12.53 26.48 12.93
CA ARG A 206 13.30 27.50 12.20
C ARG A 206 13.20 28.89 12.85
N ILE A 207 12.13 29.17 13.60
CA ILE A 207 12.02 30.42 14.38
C ILE A 207 12.97 30.39 15.58
N LEU A 208 13.09 29.23 16.24
CA LEU A 208 13.97 29.05 17.39
C LEU A 208 15.44 28.94 16.98
N HIS A 209 15.70 28.32 15.83
CA HIS A 209 17.02 28.09 15.26
C HIS A 209 17.03 28.50 13.78
N PRO A 210 17.35 29.77 13.46
CA PRO A 210 17.30 30.29 12.09
C PRO A 210 18.20 29.56 11.10
N ASP A 211 19.32 29.01 11.57
CA ASP A 211 20.30 28.28 10.76
C ASP A 211 19.88 26.82 10.50
N LEU A 212 18.72 26.36 11.00
CA LEU A 212 18.25 24.99 10.88
C LEU A 212 18.28 24.49 9.42
N GLY A 213 19.01 23.39 9.18
CA GLY A 213 19.08 22.74 7.88
C GLY A 213 20.04 23.39 6.88
N THR A 214 20.72 24.47 7.27
CA THR A 214 21.79 25.10 6.49
C THR A 214 23.15 24.47 6.77
N ASP A 215 24.17 24.81 5.98
CA ASP A 215 25.55 24.36 6.23
C ASP A 215 26.23 25.09 7.41
N THR A 216 25.70 26.25 7.83
CA THR A 216 26.17 27.01 8.99
C THR A 216 25.58 26.53 10.32
N ASP A 217 24.67 25.55 10.27
CA ASP A 217 24.04 24.95 11.43
C ASP A 217 25.05 24.22 12.34
N LYS A 218 25.25 24.72 13.56
CA LYS A 218 26.13 24.09 14.55
C LYS A 218 25.64 22.72 15.01
N GLU A 219 24.33 22.49 15.00
CA GLU A 219 23.70 21.22 15.39
C GLU A 219 23.57 20.24 14.21
N GLN A 220 23.96 20.67 13.01
CA GLN A 220 24.03 19.82 11.81
C GLN A 220 22.69 19.08 11.56
N TRP A 221 21.55 19.78 11.65
CA TRP A 221 20.24 19.19 11.36
C TRP A 221 20.12 18.74 9.90
N LYS A 222 20.89 19.34 8.99
CA LYS A 222 21.02 18.87 7.60
C LYS A 222 21.43 17.39 7.51
N GLU A 223 22.16 16.87 8.50
CA GLU A 223 22.54 15.45 8.56
C GLU A 223 21.35 14.53 8.84
N VAL A 224 20.32 15.01 9.56
CA VAL A 224 19.07 14.24 9.76
C VAL A 224 18.45 13.87 8.42
N HIS A 225 18.41 14.82 7.47
CA HIS A 225 17.89 14.55 6.13
C HIS A 225 18.73 13.53 5.36
N LYS A 226 20.06 13.56 5.50
CA LYS A 226 20.95 12.59 4.85
C LYS A 226 20.84 11.18 5.43
N GLN A 227 20.51 11.06 6.72
CA GLN A 227 20.33 9.79 7.41
C GLN A 227 18.99 9.10 7.09
N VAL A 228 18.07 9.77 6.41
CA VAL A 228 16.80 9.16 5.98
C VAL A 228 17.09 8.09 4.92
N VAL A 229 17.10 6.81 5.34
CA VAL A 229 17.36 5.65 4.47
C VAL A 229 16.05 5.09 3.92
N LYS A 230 15.87 5.09 2.59
CA LYS A 230 14.71 4.48 1.92
C LYS A 230 14.47 3.02 2.38
N SER A 231 13.56 2.82 3.33
CA SER A 231 13.04 1.49 3.69
C SER A 231 11.62 1.34 3.13
N ALA A 232 10.79 0.41 3.61
CA ALA A 232 9.41 0.29 3.13
C ALA A 232 8.42 0.11 4.29
N TYR A 233 7.65 1.15 4.63
CA TYR A 233 6.41 1.02 5.42
C TYR A 233 5.29 1.88 4.80
N GLU A 234 4.28 1.22 4.23
CA GLU A 234 3.21 1.89 3.46
C GLU A 234 1.81 1.77 4.07
N VAL A 235 1.71 1.09 5.21
CA VAL A 235 0.44 0.64 5.78
C VAL A 235 -0.51 1.80 6.12
N ILE A 236 0.03 2.96 6.47
CA ILE A 236 -0.76 4.13 6.88
C ILE A 236 -1.60 4.67 5.70
N LYS A 237 -1.06 4.62 4.47
CA LYS A 237 -1.77 5.08 3.26
C LYS A 237 -2.94 4.18 2.92
N LEU A 238 -2.72 2.87 3.01
CA LEU A 238 -3.75 1.85 2.77
C LEU A 238 -4.98 2.11 3.64
N LYS A 239 -4.75 2.38 4.93
CA LYS A 239 -5.84 2.71 5.86
C LYS A 239 -6.63 3.95 5.43
N SER A 240 -5.95 4.98 4.92
CA SER A 240 -6.60 6.22 4.47
C SER A 240 -7.47 6.03 3.24
N ILE A 241 -7.01 5.22 2.27
CA ILE A 241 -7.79 4.88 1.07
C ILE A 241 -8.98 4.01 1.45
N MET A 242 -8.74 2.91 2.18
CA MET A 242 -9.77 1.91 2.45
C MET A 242 -10.86 2.40 3.42
N LYS A 243 -10.51 3.26 4.38
CA LYS A 243 -11.45 3.81 5.37
C LYS A 243 -11.88 5.25 5.09
N ASN A 244 -11.54 5.79 3.91
CA ASN A 244 -11.86 7.16 3.50
C ASN A 244 -11.48 8.23 4.54
N LEU A 245 -10.29 8.12 5.15
CA LEU A 245 -9.92 8.97 6.29
C LEU A 245 -9.64 10.43 5.92
N ARG A 246 -9.39 10.72 4.64
CA ARG A 246 -9.05 12.06 4.14
C ARG A 246 -7.84 12.68 4.87
N GLN A 247 -6.89 11.83 5.24
CA GLN A 247 -5.64 12.27 5.86
C GLN A 247 -4.66 12.80 4.81
N VAL A 248 -3.81 13.73 5.22
CA VAL A 248 -2.75 14.29 4.39
C VAL A 248 -1.52 13.40 4.43
N HIS A 249 -1.07 12.96 3.26
CA HIS A 249 0.15 12.16 3.10
C HIS A 249 1.04 12.77 2.02
N PRO A 250 2.36 12.85 2.19
CA PRO A 250 3.27 13.18 1.10
C PRO A 250 3.40 11.96 0.19
N ILE A 251 2.74 12.03 -0.97
CA ILE A 251 2.64 10.96 -1.97
C ILE A 251 2.96 11.50 -3.35
N SER A 252 3.41 10.63 -4.25
CA SER A 252 3.77 11.03 -5.61
C SER A 252 2.53 11.23 -6.47
N ILE A 253 2.42 12.42 -7.06
CA ILE A 253 1.38 12.81 -8.02
C ILE A 253 1.98 13.75 -9.06
N THR A 254 1.36 13.88 -10.23
CA THR A 254 1.64 14.99 -11.15
C THR A 254 1.41 16.34 -10.48
N ILE A 255 2.43 17.19 -10.53
CA ILE A 255 2.41 18.55 -9.98
C ILE A 255 2.39 19.62 -11.08
N LYS A 256 2.00 19.23 -12.30
CA LYS A 256 1.80 20.17 -13.41
C LYS A 256 0.86 21.30 -13.00
N GLY A 257 1.31 22.54 -13.20
CA GLY A 257 0.60 23.76 -12.82
C GLY A 257 0.88 24.25 -11.39
N PHE A 258 1.73 23.55 -10.61
CA PHE A 258 2.15 23.97 -9.27
C PHE A 258 3.60 24.44 -9.29
N TYR A 259 3.93 25.43 -8.46
CA TYR A 259 5.30 25.97 -8.33
C TYR A 259 5.96 26.36 -9.67
N GLY A 260 5.18 26.79 -10.66
CA GLY A 260 5.67 27.16 -12.00
C GLY A 260 6.04 26.00 -12.93
N ILE A 261 5.80 24.75 -12.51
CA ILE A 261 6.16 23.54 -13.26
C ILE A 261 5.08 23.24 -14.31
N LYS A 262 5.50 23.09 -15.58
CA LYS A 262 4.59 22.90 -16.73
C LYS A 262 4.54 21.48 -17.25
N ASP A 263 5.55 20.67 -16.91
CA ASP A 263 5.70 19.32 -17.39
C ASP A 263 4.87 18.32 -16.57
N ASP A 264 4.57 17.16 -17.16
CA ASP A 264 3.85 16.06 -16.50
C ASP A 264 4.79 15.24 -15.61
N VAL A 265 5.44 15.93 -14.67
CA VAL A 265 6.36 15.35 -13.71
C VAL A 265 5.63 14.93 -12.44
N PHE A 266 5.91 13.70 -12.02
CA PHE A 266 5.44 13.15 -10.76
C PHE A 266 6.46 13.40 -9.67
N LEU A 267 6.02 13.93 -8.54
CA LEU A 267 6.85 14.03 -7.33
C LEU A 267 5.98 14.09 -6.07
N SER A 268 6.62 13.89 -4.92
CA SER A 268 5.94 13.81 -3.63
C SER A 268 5.52 15.17 -3.10
N VAL A 269 4.21 15.37 -2.96
CA VAL A 269 3.62 16.56 -2.31
C VAL A 269 2.50 16.13 -1.35
N PRO A 270 2.20 16.94 -0.30
CA PRO A 270 1.15 16.57 0.64
C PRO A 270 -0.22 16.58 -0.03
N CYS A 271 -0.91 15.44 0.01
CA CYS A 271 -2.19 15.25 -0.65
C CYS A 271 -3.22 14.61 0.29
N ILE A 272 -4.49 14.99 0.13
CA ILE A 272 -5.62 14.42 0.86
C ILE A 272 -6.04 13.12 0.20
N LEU A 273 -5.82 12.01 0.91
CA LEU A 273 -6.05 10.65 0.43
C LEU A 273 -7.34 10.06 1.02
N GLY A 274 -8.21 9.53 0.17
CA GLY A 274 -9.48 8.91 0.55
C GLY A 274 -9.92 7.80 -0.38
N GLN A 275 -11.21 7.44 -0.36
CA GLN A 275 -11.73 6.28 -1.11
C GLN A 275 -11.60 6.41 -2.64
N ASN A 276 -11.54 7.65 -3.15
CA ASN A 276 -11.38 7.95 -4.58
C ASN A 276 -9.90 8.13 -4.98
N GLY A 277 -8.97 7.77 -4.09
CA GLY A 277 -7.56 8.10 -4.21
C GLY A 277 -7.29 9.54 -3.78
N ILE A 278 -6.61 10.33 -4.61
CA ILE A 278 -6.20 11.69 -4.30
C ILE A 278 -7.35 12.65 -4.61
N SER A 279 -7.81 13.36 -3.58
CA SER A 279 -8.92 14.32 -3.71
C SER A 279 -8.45 15.76 -3.81
N TYR A 280 -7.41 16.14 -3.05
CA TYR A 280 -6.88 17.50 -3.03
C TYR A 280 -5.36 17.47 -2.80
N LEU A 281 -4.69 18.49 -3.31
CA LEU A 281 -3.26 18.74 -3.10
C LEU A 281 -3.12 19.97 -2.19
N VAL A 282 -2.29 19.87 -1.16
CA VAL A 282 -2.01 20.96 -0.21
C VAL A 282 -0.87 21.81 -0.78
N LYS A 283 -1.18 23.06 -1.12
CA LYS A 283 -0.16 24.02 -1.56
C LYS A 283 0.67 24.45 -0.36
N VAL A 284 1.89 23.92 -0.28
CA VAL A 284 2.85 24.26 0.78
C VAL A 284 3.47 25.60 0.45
N ILE A 285 3.60 26.48 1.45
CA ILE A 285 4.35 27.73 1.31
C ILE A 285 5.83 27.37 1.49
N LEU A 286 6.59 27.47 0.41
CA LEU A 286 8.02 27.14 0.38
C LEU A 286 8.85 28.43 0.40
N THR A 287 10.05 28.37 0.98
CA THR A 287 11.04 29.44 0.80
C THR A 287 11.59 29.41 -0.64
N PRO A 288 12.20 30.51 -1.13
CA PRO A 288 12.80 30.52 -2.48
C PRO A 288 13.83 29.39 -2.69
N GLU A 289 14.59 29.04 -1.66
CA GLU A 289 15.57 27.95 -1.67
C GLU A 289 14.89 26.57 -1.75
N GLU A 290 13.82 26.36 -0.99
CA GLU A 290 13.05 25.11 -0.99
C GLU A 290 12.31 24.92 -2.33
N GLU A 291 11.73 25.99 -2.87
CA GLU A 291 11.10 25.98 -4.20
C GLU A 291 12.12 25.71 -5.31
N ALA A 292 13.32 26.29 -5.22
CA ALA A 292 14.41 26.01 -6.17
C ALA A 292 14.86 24.54 -6.10
N CYS A 293 14.99 23.96 -4.90
CA CYS A 293 15.30 22.54 -4.72
C CYS A 293 14.20 21.63 -5.30
N LEU A 294 12.93 22.01 -5.11
CA LEU A 294 11.79 21.27 -5.67
C LEU A 294 11.82 21.30 -7.20
N LYS A 295 12.03 22.48 -7.80
CA LYS A 295 12.15 22.65 -9.25
C LYS A 295 13.31 21.84 -9.82
N LYS A 296 14.49 21.89 -9.19
CA LYS A 296 15.65 21.08 -9.59
C LYS A 296 15.36 19.57 -9.56
N SER A 297 14.62 19.11 -8.56
CA SER A 297 14.20 17.70 -8.46
C SER A 297 13.22 17.34 -9.58
N ALA A 298 12.27 18.24 -9.87
CA ALA A 298 11.33 18.09 -10.98
C ALA A 298 12.05 18.03 -12.34
N ASP A 299 13.02 18.92 -12.58
CA ASP A 299 13.82 18.93 -13.81
C ASP A 299 14.62 17.63 -13.99
N THR A 300 15.19 17.11 -12.90
CA THR A 300 15.94 15.85 -12.91
C THR A 300 15.03 14.67 -13.25
N LEU A 301 13.87 14.58 -12.60
CA LEU A 301 12.89 13.53 -12.85
C LEU A 301 12.30 13.62 -14.27
N TRP A 302 12.00 14.84 -14.73
CA TRP A 302 11.52 15.09 -16.09
C TRP A 302 12.54 14.71 -17.15
N GLY A 303 13.82 15.00 -16.89
CA GLY A 303 14.94 14.60 -17.75
C GLY A 303 14.96 13.10 -18.05
N ILE A 304 14.59 12.26 -17.07
CA ILE A 304 14.47 10.81 -17.25
C ILE A 304 13.10 10.43 -17.85
N GLN A 305 12.01 11.02 -17.35
CA GLN A 305 10.65 10.65 -17.75
C GLN A 305 10.34 10.96 -19.23
N LYS A 306 10.98 11.97 -19.81
CA LYS A 306 10.81 12.33 -21.24
C LYS A 306 11.46 11.33 -22.20
N GLU A 307 12.45 10.57 -21.74
CA GLU A 307 13.19 9.60 -22.55
C GLU A 307 12.53 8.21 -22.54
N LEU A 308 11.55 8.00 -21.66
CA LEU A 308 10.81 6.75 -21.59
C LEU A 308 9.97 6.54 -22.85
N GLN A 309 10.21 5.42 -23.52
CA GLN A 309 9.39 4.92 -24.61
C GLN A 309 8.31 3.99 -24.04
N PHE A 310 7.08 4.15 -24.53
CA PHE A 310 5.89 3.40 -24.10
C PHE A 310 5.35 2.57 -25.25
#